data_AF-A0A4V1N586-F1
#
_entry.id   AF-A0A4V1N586-F1
#
_cell.length_a   1.000
_cell.length_b   1.000
_cell.length_c   1.000
_cell.angle_alpha   90.00
_cell.angle_beta   90.00
_cell.angle_gamma   90.00
#
_symmetry.space_group_name_H-M   'P 1'
#
loop_
_entity.id
_entity.type
_entity.pdbx_description
1 polymer ?
#
loop_
_entity_poly.entity_id
_entity_poly.type
_entity_poly.pdbx_seq_one_letter_code
_entity_poly.pdbx_strand_id
1 'polypeptide(L)' 'MKISLGWHIPKSEKDFNPIWDNGGIRRYSSTVVLNFGNKYGIIILSNASAFNLKIENIDKLCFELMNQVENYK' A
#
# COMPACT_ATOMS: atom_id res chain seq x y z
N MET A 1 1.69 -3.74 14.10
CA MET A 1 1.01 -2.75 13.24
C MET A 1 0.36 -1.72 14.14
N LYS A 2 0.52 -0.42 13.86
CA LYS A 2 -0.22 0.68 14.50
C LYS A 2 -1.24 1.24 13.49
N ILE A 3 -2.29 1.89 13.98
CA ILE A 3 -3.28 2.59 13.14
C ILE A 3 -3.42 4.02 13.67
N SER A 4 -3.47 5.02 12.79
CA SER A 4 -3.68 6.43 13.15
C SER A 4 -4.40 7.19 12.03
N LEU A 5 -5.44 7.97 12.35
CA LEU A 5 -6.19 8.81 11.40
C LEU A 5 -6.59 8.09 10.08
N GLY A 6 -6.92 6.80 10.14
CA GLY A 6 -7.29 6.00 8.97
C GLY A 6 -6.12 5.32 8.23
N TRP A 7 -4.89 5.46 8.72
CA TRP A 7 -3.70 4.88 8.09
C TRP A 7 -3.14 3.72 8.90
N HIS A 8 -2.77 2.65 8.21
CA HIS A 8 -1.91 1.60 8.73
C HIS A 8 -0.46 2.09 8.78
N ILE A 9 0.16 1.91 9.94
CA ILE A 9 1.58 2.19 10.20
C ILE A 9 2.25 0.84 10.51
N PRO A 10 2.71 0.10 9.49
CA PRO A 10 3.48 -1.13 9.70
C PRO A 10 4.78 -0.82 10.46
N LYS A 11 5.26 -1.81 11.21
CA LYS A 11 6.59 -1.71 11.84
C LYS A 11 7.63 -1.87 10.73
N SER A 12 8.61 -0.98 10.70
CA SER A 12 9.78 -1.12 9.85
C SER A 12 11.03 -1.21 10.69
N GLU A 13 11.99 -2.00 10.20
CA GLU A 13 13.31 -2.17 10.81
C GLU A 13 14.37 -1.25 10.16
N LYS A 14 14.00 -0.50 9.11
CA LYS A 14 14.87 0.42 8.36
C LYS A 14 14.28 1.84 8.33
N ASP A 15 15.01 2.81 7.79
CA ASP A 15 14.53 4.18 7.51
C ASP A 15 13.30 4.27 6.58
N PHE A 16 12.87 3.12 6.05
CA PHE A 16 11.62 2.96 5.33
C PHE A 16 10.42 3.03 6.28
N ASN A 17 9.74 4.17 6.38
CA ASN A 17 8.53 4.32 7.21
C ASN A 17 7.29 4.44 6.31
N PRO A 18 6.79 3.33 5.73
CA PRO A 18 5.60 3.41 4.90
C PRO A 18 4.37 3.66 5.76
N ILE A 19 3.49 4.53 5.27
CA ILE A 19 2.09 4.57 5.71
C ILE A 19 1.23 4.00 4.58
N TRP A 20 0.19 3.28 4.95
CA TRP A 20 -0.61 2.53 4.00
C TRP A 20 -2.10 2.62 4.33
N ASP A 21 -2.94 2.70 3.31
CA ASP A 21 -4.38 2.53 3.44
C ASP A 21 -4.89 1.74 2.24
N ASN A 22 -5.94 0.95 2.45
CA ASN A 22 -6.64 0.24 1.40
C ASN A 22 -8.14 0.50 1.48
N GLY A 23 -8.79 0.43 0.33
CA GLY A 23 -10.19 0.74 0.18
C GLY A 23 -10.85 -0.25 -0.75
N GLY A 24 -12.13 -0.49 -0.51
CA GLY A 24 -12.88 -1.43 -1.32
C GLY A 24 -14.37 -1.18 -1.24
N ILE A 25 -15.00 -1.09 -2.41
CA ILE A 25 -16.45 -1.19 -2.56
C ILE A 25 -16.72 -2.34 -3.51
N ARG A 26 -17.85 -3.05 -3.38
CA ARG A 26 -18.29 -4.17 -4.24
C ARG A 26 -17.41 -4.53 -5.46
N ARG A 27 -17.33 -3.67 -6.48
CA ARG A 27 -16.65 -3.94 -7.75
C ARG A 27 -15.26 -3.32 -7.91
N TYR A 28 -14.77 -2.59 -6.92
CA TYR A 28 -13.54 -1.81 -7.01
C TYR A 28 -12.71 -1.95 -5.75
N SER A 29 -11.40 -1.88 -5.92
CA SER A 29 -10.45 -1.81 -4.83
C SER A 29 -9.38 -0.77 -5.09
N SER A 30 -8.80 -0.27 -4.01
CA SER A 30 -7.75 0.71 -4.03
C SER A 30 -6.74 0.41 -2.94
N THR A 31 -5.49 0.78 -3.16
CA THR A 31 -4.45 0.71 -2.14
C THR A 31 -3.44 1.82 -2.39
N VAL A 32 -2.95 2.42 -1.31
CA VAL A 32 -1.97 3.51 -1.36
C VAL A 32 -0.89 3.27 -0.33
N VAL A 33 0.37 3.31 -0.74
CA VAL A 33 1.52 3.27 0.16
C VAL A 33 2.36 4.53 -0.07
N LEU A 34 2.66 5.27 0.99
CA LEU A 34 3.48 6.48 0.96
C LEU A 34 4.75 6.29 1.78
N ASN A 35 5.90 6.65 1.22
CA ASN A 35 7.17 6.76 1.93
C ASN A 35 7.58 8.23 2.00
N PHE A 36 7.32 8.86 3.15
CA PHE A 36 7.67 10.27 3.36
C PHE A 36 9.17 10.53 3.44
N GLY A 37 9.95 9.55 3.93
CA GLY A 37 11.41 9.69 4.04
C GLY A 37 12.05 9.92 2.68
N ASN A 38 11.64 9.12 1.69
CA ASN A 38 12.19 9.16 0.34
C ASN A 38 11.33 9.94 -0.66
N LYS A 39 10.25 10.57 -0.18
CA LYS A 39 9.34 11.47 -0.92
C LYS A 39 8.70 10.84 -2.16
N TYR A 40 8.22 9.61 -2.06
CA TYR A 40 7.46 8.98 -3.13
C TYR A 40 6.35 8.09 -2.59
N GLY A 41 5.40 7.77 -3.46
CA GLY A 41 4.22 6.99 -3.12
C GLY A 41 3.69 6.23 -4.32
N ILE A 42 3.01 5.13 -4.05
CA ILE A 42 2.37 4.28 -5.05
C ILE A 42 0.89 4.23 -4.72
N ILE A 43 0.04 4.39 -5.74
CA ILE A 43 -1.41 4.24 -5.66
C ILE A 43 -1.84 3.26 -6.75
N ILE A 44 -2.63 2.26 -6.37
CA ILE A 44 -3.29 1.36 -7.32
C ILE A 44 -4.79 1.55 -7.18
N LEU A 45 -5.45 1.78 -8.31
CA LEU A 45 -6.91 1.79 -8.45
C LEU A 45 -7.29 0.65 -9.38
N SER A 46 -8.22 -0.20 -8.95
CA SER A 46 -8.55 -1.43 -9.67
C SER A 46 -10.06 -1.63 -9.77
N ASN A 47 -10.48 -2.22 -10.89
CA ASN A 47 -11.83 -2.75 -11.09
C ASN A 47 -11.96 -4.20 -10.58
N ALA A 48 -10.99 -4.67 -9.80
CA ALA A 48 -11.11 -5.90 -9.04
C ALA A 48 -12.09 -5.70 -7.88
N SER A 49 -12.98 -6.68 -7.70
CA SER A 49 -13.91 -6.70 -6.57
C SER A 49 -13.16 -6.70 -5.24
N ALA A 50 -13.60 -5.86 -4.30
CA ALA A 50 -13.13 -5.87 -2.91
C ALA A 50 -13.41 -7.20 -2.19
N PHE A 51 -14.36 -8.00 -2.71
CA PHE A 51 -14.73 -9.32 -2.19
C PHE A 51 -14.05 -10.48 -2.93
N ASN A 52 -13.07 -10.19 -3.79
CA ASN A 52 -12.28 -11.23 -4.43
C ASN A 52 -11.43 -11.97 -3.38
N LEU A 53 -11.40 -13.30 -3.42
CA LEU A 53 -10.59 -14.13 -2.52
C LEU A 53 -9.08 -13.87 -2.61
N LYS A 54 -8.62 -13.19 -3.67
CA LYS A 54 -7.22 -12.82 -3.90
C LYS A 54 -6.98 -11.31 -3.82
N ILE A 55 -7.84 -10.57 -3.12
CA ILE A 55 -7.75 -9.12 -3.06
C ILE A 55 -6.43 -8.63 -2.44
N GLU A 56 -5.81 -9.44 -1.57
CA GLU A 56 -4.51 -9.11 -0.97
C GLU A 56 -3.39 -8.98 -2.01
N ASN A 57 -3.57 -9.53 -3.22
CA ASN A 57 -2.58 -9.36 -4.30
C ASN A 57 -2.47 -7.90 -4.75
N ILE A 58 -3.53 -7.10 -4.60
CA ILE A 58 -3.49 -5.67 -4.91
C ILE A 58 -2.57 -4.94 -3.91
N ASP A 59 -2.72 -5.24 -2.62
CA ASP A 59 -1.85 -4.68 -1.58
C ASP A 59 -0.40 -5.15 -1.74
N LYS A 60 -0.18 -6.46 -1.96
CA LYS A 60 1.17 -7.03 -2.20
C LYS A 60 1.86 -6.35 -3.38
N LEU A 61 1.18 -6.18 -4.50
CA LEU A 61 1.72 -5.50 -5.68
C LEU A 61 2.13 -4.05 -5.35
N CYS A 62 1.33 -3.33 -4.57
CA CYS A 62 1.65 -1.96 -4.17
C CYS A 62 2.95 -1.89 -3.35
N PHE A 63 3.13 -2.80 -2.39
CA PHE A 63 4.37 -2.90 -1.61
C PHE A 63 5.56 -3.39 -2.44
N GLU A 64 5.36 -4.32 -3.37
CA GLU A 64 6.41 -4.80 -4.28
C GLU A 64 6.92 -3.67 -5.18
N LEU A 65 6.02 -2.87 -5.77
CA LEU A 65 6.39 -1.70 -6.56
C LEU A 65 7.14 -0.65 -5.73
N MET A 66 6.67 -0.39 -4.51
CA MET A 66 7.34 0.51 -3.57
C MET A 66 8.78 0.07 -3.27
N ASN A 67 9.00 -1.23 -3.05
CA ASN A 67 10.33 -1.82 -2.84
C ASN A 67 11.19 -1.77 -4.10
N GLN A 68 10.61 -2.00 -5.29
CA GLN A 68 11.34 -1.86 -6.54
C GLN A 68 11.85 -0.43 -6.72
N VAL A 69 10.98 0.58 -6.52
CA VAL A 69 11.40 2.00 -6.62
C VAL A 69 12.50 2.34 -5.60
N GLU A 70 12.45 1.77 -4.39
CA GLU A 70 13.51 1.95 -3.39
C GLU A 70 14.84 1.36 -3.88
N ASN A 71 14.84 0.15 -4.44
CA ASN A 71 16.05 -0.55 -4.90
C ASN A 71 16.69 0.07 -6.15
N TYR A 72 15.96 0.89 -6.90
CA TYR A 72 16.47 1.60 -8.08
C TYR A 72 17.12 2.95 -7.74
N LYS A 73 17.06 3.41 -6.48
CA LYS A 73 17.72 4.62 -5.99
C LYS A 73 19.07 4.30 -5.38
#